data_AF-A0A7S0TPG2-F1
#
_entry.id   AF-A0A7S0TPG2-F1
#
_cell.length_a   1.000
_cell.length_b   1.000
_cell.length_c   1.000
_cell.angle_alpha   90.00
_cell.angle_beta   90.00
_cell.angle_gamma   90.00
#
_symmetry.space_group_name_H-M   'P 1'
#
loop_
_entity.id
_entity.type
_entity.pdbx_description
1 polymer ?
#
loop_
_entity_poly.entity_id
_entity_poly.type
_entity_poly.pdbx_seq_one_letter_code
_entity_poly.pdbx_strand_id
1 'polypeptide(L)'
;AQAAAGALAATKAPGGDPLPFAFVSAAEARWTFDGAFKGTPVEWLHRYLIAKRAVESDLVDNHGKAGALRPIIVRPSLVWTWSKPASFLPVGAFTVGNALGLPFVDRPVQVSTLAKSIVGAILDPKESGIFDFRGMERVAKAVGK
;
A
#
# COMPACT_ATOMS: atom_id res chain seq x y z
N ALA A 1 5.79 -5.73 -10.57
CA ALA A 1 4.88 -4.57 -10.48
C ALA A 1 5.17 -3.56 -11.57
N GLN A 2 6.39 -3.00 -11.68
CA GLN A 2 6.76 -2.02 -12.71
C GLN A 2 6.47 -2.51 -14.14
N ALA A 3 6.86 -3.75 -14.48
CA ALA A 3 6.54 -4.32 -15.79
C ALA A 3 5.03 -4.39 -16.07
N ALA A 4 4.21 -4.72 -15.07
CA ALA A 4 2.76 -4.76 -15.21
C ALA A 4 2.15 -3.35 -15.31
N ALA A 5 2.70 -2.38 -14.58
CA ALA A 5 2.31 -0.97 -14.70
C ALA A 5 2.63 -0.43 -16.09
N GLY A 6 3.84 -0.70 -16.60
CA GLY A 6 4.24 -0.34 -17.96
C GLY A 6 3.36 -0.98 -19.03
N ALA A 7 3.05 -2.28 -18.89
CA ALA A 7 2.16 -2.97 -19.80
C ALA A 7 0.75 -2.37 -19.81
N LEU A 8 0.16 -2.09 -18.63
CA LEU A 8 -1.16 -1.45 -18.55
C LEU A 8 -1.13 -0.03 -19.12
N ALA A 9 -0.11 0.77 -18.79
CA ALA A 9 0.05 2.12 -19.29
C ALA A 9 0.08 2.16 -20.83
N ALA A 10 0.73 1.19 -21.46
CA ALA A 10 0.80 1.07 -22.93
C ALA A 10 -0.57 0.76 -23.57
N THR A 11 -1.55 0.24 -22.81
CA THR A 11 -2.91 -0.02 -23.33
C THR A 11 -3.82 1.20 -23.26
N LYS A 12 -3.38 2.32 -22.66
CA LYS A 12 -4.19 3.52 -22.54
C LYS A 12 -4.49 4.09 -23.93
N ALA A 13 -5.79 4.28 -24.21
CA ALA A 13 -6.23 4.94 -25.44
C ALA A 13 -5.77 6.42 -25.50
N PRO A 14 -5.39 6.94 -26.67
CA PRO A 14 -5.11 8.36 -26.85
C PRO A 14 -6.31 9.22 -26.41
N GLY A 15 -6.06 10.20 -25.53
CA GLY A 15 -7.12 11.08 -25.00
C GLY A 15 -8.05 10.44 -23.96
N GLY A 16 -7.88 9.16 -23.62
CA GLY A 16 -8.66 8.50 -22.56
C GLY A 16 -8.25 8.93 -21.15
N ASP A 17 -9.08 8.59 -20.17
CA ASP A 17 -8.78 8.79 -18.75
C ASP A 17 -7.62 7.88 -18.29
N PRO A 18 -6.85 8.29 -17.26
CA PRO A 18 -5.80 7.43 -16.69
C PRO A 18 -6.36 6.12 -16.14
N LEU A 19 -5.72 4.99 -16.48
CA LEU A 19 -6.19 3.66 -16.05
C LEU A 19 -5.84 3.39 -14.58
N PRO A 20 -6.76 2.88 -13.74
CA PRO A 20 -6.43 2.57 -12.36
C PRO A 20 -5.39 1.45 -12.26
N PHE A 21 -4.36 1.66 -11.45
CA PHE A 21 -3.39 0.63 -11.11
C PHE A 21 -3.23 0.54 -9.59
N ALA A 22 -3.65 -0.59 -9.02
CA ALA A 22 -3.53 -0.84 -7.59
C ALA A 22 -2.23 -1.57 -7.24
N PHE A 23 -1.52 -1.04 -6.25
CA PHE A 23 -0.29 -1.62 -5.73
C PHE A 23 -0.36 -1.74 -4.21
N VAL A 24 -0.15 -2.96 -3.71
CA VAL A 24 0.01 -3.22 -2.28
C VAL A 24 1.47 -3.03 -1.91
N SER A 25 1.74 -1.96 -1.17
CA SER A 25 3.05 -1.62 -0.63
C SER A 25 3.18 -2.08 0.83
N ALA A 26 3.80 -1.27 1.69
CA ALA A 26 4.04 -1.54 3.10
C ALA A 26 4.03 -0.21 3.89
N ALA A 27 3.47 -0.20 5.10
CA ALA A 27 3.50 0.98 5.97
C ALA A 27 4.94 1.41 6.29
N GLU A 28 5.82 0.43 6.44
CA GLU A 28 7.25 0.54 6.71
C GLU A 28 8.02 1.21 5.58
N ALA A 29 7.43 1.38 4.39
CA ALA A 29 8.03 2.17 3.31
C ALA A 29 8.28 3.63 3.75
N ARG A 30 7.64 4.12 4.83
CA ARG A 30 7.91 5.44 5.41
C ARG A 30 9.12 5.48 6.35
N TRP A 31 9.64 4.34 6.78
CA TRP A 31 10.72 4.29 7.76
C TRP A 31 12.04 4.82 7.19
N THR A 32 12.75 5.66 7.92
CA THR A 32 14.02 6.25 7.48
C THR A 32 15.24 5.43 7.92
N PHE A 33 15.05 4.17 8.32
CA PHE A 33 16.09 3.30 8.91
C PHE A 33 17.01 2.61 7.88
N ASP A 34 17.30 3.26 6.76
CA ASP A 34 17.93 2.64 5.57
C ASP A 34 19.38 2.15 5.79
N GLY A 35 20.03 2.52 6.89
CA GLY A 35 21.32 1.97 7.30
C GLY A 35 21.25 0.94 8.44
N ALA A 36 20.16 0.93 9.22
CA ALA A 36 20.10 0.22 10.50
C ALA A 36 20.05 -1.31 10.34
N PHE A 37 19.62 -1.79 9.18
CA PHE A 37 19.40 -3.22 8.94
C PHE A 37 20.54 -3.90 8.15
N LYS A 38 21.51 -3.14 7.62
CA LYS A 38 22.62 -3.71 6.83
C LYS A 38 23.49 -4.59 7.72
N GLY A 39 23.76 -5.83 7.31
CA GLY A 39 24.52 -6.78 8.12
C GLY A 39 23.75 -7.38 9.30
N THR A 40 22.44 -7.10 9.43
CA THR A 40 21.59 -7.72 10.44
C THR A 40 20.80 -8.90 9.84
N PRO A 41 20.27 -9.83 10.66
CA PRO A 41 19.41 -10.92 10.18
C PRO A 41 18.14 -10.44 9.43
N VAL A 42 17.79 -9.16 9.52
CA VAL A 42 16.63 -8.55 8.87
C VAL A 42 17.00 -7.66 7.68
N GLU A 43 18.21 -7.79 7.12
CA GLU A 43 18.63 -7.03 5.92
C GLU A 43 17.69 -7.24 4.71
N TRP A 44 17.03 -8.40 4.64
CA TRP A 44 16.00 -8.65 3.64
C TRP A 44 14.87 -7.60 3.69
N LEU A 45 14.53 -7.10 4.88
CA LEU A 45 13.49 -6.09 5.06
C LEU A 45 13.91 -4.78 4.40
N HIS A 46 15.18 -4.38 4.56
CA HIS A 46 15.70 -3.19 3.91
C HIS A 46 15.62 -3.28 2.37
N ARG A 47 16.06 -4.40 1.79
CA ARG A 47 15.92 -4.63 0.33
C ARG A 47 14.47 -4.64 -0.13
N TYR A 48 13.59 -5.25 0.66
CA TYR A 48 12.15 -5.26 0.43
C TYR A 48 11.56 -3.84 0.40
N LEU A 49 11.91 -2.98 1.36
CA LEU A 49 11.41 -1.61 1.44
C LEU A 49 11.94 -0.72 0.32
N ILE A 50 13.21 -0.88 -0.08
CA ILE A 50 13.77 -0.23 -1.28
C ILE A 50 12.94 -0.60 -2.50
N ALA A 51 12.67 -1.90 -2.70
CA ALA A 51 11.89 -2.36 -3.84
C ALA A 51 10.47 -1.79 -3.83
N LYS A 52 9.81 -1.73 -2.66
CA LYS A 52 8.48 -1.11 -2.53
C LYS A 52 8.50 0.37 -2.94
N ARG A 53 9.42 1.17 -2.40
CA ARG A 53 9.55 2.60 -2.74
C ARG A 53 9.83 2.83 -4.22
N ALA A 54 10.66 1.99 -4.84
CA ALA A 54 10.96 2.10 -6.26
C ALA A 54 9.69 1.95 -7.13
N VAL A 55 8.80 1.03 -6.77
CA VAL A 55 7.50 0.88 -7.46
C VAL A 55 6.60 2.07 -7.18
N GLU A 56 6.54 2.56 -5.94
CA GLU A 56 5.73 3.72 -5.59
C GLU A 56 6.15 4.97 -6.36
N SER A 57 7.44 5.26 -6.41
CA SER A 57 8.00 6.37 -7.19
C SER A 57 7.73 6.20 -8.67
N ASP A 58 7.94 5.01 -9.24
CA ASP A 58 7.65 4.76 -10.66
C ASP A 58 6.16 4.99 -11.01
N LEU A 59 5.25 4.51 -10.16
CA LEU A 59 3.82 4.71 -10.34
C LEU A 59 3.40 6.18 -10.24
N VAL A 60 3.95 6.93 -9.29
CA VAL A 60 3.60 8.34 -9.08
C VAL A 60 4.28 9.23 -10.11
N ASP A 61 5.60 9.14 -10.22
CA ASP A 61 6.44 10.08 -10.94
C ASP A 61 6.46 9.82 -12.44
N ASN A 62 6.43 8.56 -12.89
CA ASN A 62 6.50 8.23 -14.31
C ASN A 62 5.11 8.02 -14.90
N HIS A 63 4.29 7.16 -14.29
CA HIS A 63 2.99 6.81 -14.85
C HIS A 63 1.86 7.77 -14.47
N GLY A 64 1.84 8.21 -13.20
CA GLY A 64 0.83 9.12 -12.66
C GLY A 64 0.93 10.51 -13.28
N LYS A 65 2.12 11.12 -13.26
CA LYS A 65 2.36 12.45 -13.86
C LYS A 65 2.16 12.47 -15.37
N ALA A 66 2.48 11.38 -16.07
CA ALA A 66 2.20 11.26 -17.51
C ALA A 66 0.70 11.11 -17.82
N GLY A 67 -0.15 10.99 -16.79
CA GLY A 67 -1.58 10.73 -16.94
C GLY A 67 -1.87 9.36 -17.56
N ALA A 68 -0.90 8.44 -17.58
CA ALA A 68 -1.07 7.11 -18.15
C ALA A 68 -1.85 6.22 -17.18
N LEU A 69 -1.47 6.26 -15.91
CA LEU A 69 -2.11 5.51 -14.84
C LEU A 69 -2.64 6.43 -13.75
N ARG A 70 -3.72 6.00 -13.10
CA ARG A 70 -4.19 6.52 -11.82
C ARG A 70 -3.66 5.60 -10.72
N PRO A 71 -2.58 5.98 -10.00
CA PRO A 71 -1.99 5.11 -8.99
C PRO A 71 -2.90 4.98 -7.78
N ILE A 72 -3.06 3.75 -7.27
CA ILE A 72 -3.75 3.42 -6.03
C ILE A 72 -2.77 2.60 -5.19
N ILE A 73 -2.06 3.26 -4.28
CA ILE A 73 -0.98 2.64 -3.49
C ILE A 73 -1.48 2.44 -2.07
N VAL A 74 -1.75 1.22 -1.68
CA VAL A 74 -2.16 0.89 -0.30
C VAL A 74 -0.94 0.46 0.50
N ARG A 75 -0.69 1.11 1.65
CA ARG A 75 0.44 0.83 2.56
C ARG A 75 -0.06 0.19 3.86
N PRO A 76 -0.43 -1.09 3.86
CA PRO A 76 -0.80 -1.78 5.10
C PRO A 76 0.42 -2.02 5.98
N SER A 77 0.24 -2.02 7.30
CA SER A 77 1.20 -2.64 8.21
C SER A 77 0.96 -4.16 8.23
N LEU A 78 0.76 -4.76 9.40
CA LEU A 78 0.40 -6.17 9.50
C LEU A 78 -0.98 -6.43 8.90
N VAL A 79 -1.02 -7.32 7.92
CA VAL A 79 -2.26 -7.81 7.34
C VAL A 79 -2.71 -9.08 8.06
N TRP A 80 -3.95 -9.10 8.54
CA TRP A 80 -4.45 -10.21 9.36
C TRP A 80 -5.85 -10.69 8.95
N THR A 81 -6.17 -11.91 9.39
CA THR A 81 -7.48 -12.53 9.17
C THR A 81 -7.76 -13.52 10.30
N TRP A 82 -9.04 -13.75 10.61
CA TRP A 82 -9.47 -14.70 11.64
C TRP A 82 -9.01 -16.13 11.38
N SER A 83 -8.78 -16.50 10.13
CA SER A 83 -8.29 -17.83 9.75
C SER A 83 -6.79 -18.05 10.01
N LYS A 84 -6.05 -17.04 10.48
CA LYS A 84 -4.60 -17.13 10.76
C LYS A 84 -4.29 -16.70 12.20
N PRO A 85 -4.61 -17.53 13.22
CA PRO A 85 -4.47 -17.16 14.63
C PRO A 85 -3.02 -16.86 15.06
N ALA A 86 -2.03 -17.46 14.39
CA ALA A 86 -0.61 -17.18 14.64
C ALA A 86 -0.24 -15.69 14.46
N SER A 87 -1.04 -14.92 13.71
CA SER A 87 -0.83 -13.48 13.53
C SER A 87 -1.38 -12.61 14.67
N PHE A 88 -2.17 -13.15 15.60
CA PHE A 88 -2.90 -12.33 16.57
C PHE A 88 -2.00 -11.66 17.60
N LEU A 89 -0.93 -12.33 18.03
CA LEU A 89 0.01 -11.74 18.98
C LEU A 89 0.72 -10.50 18.39
N PRO A 90 1.35 -10.56 17.20
CA PRO A 90 1.95 -9.36 16.62
C PRO A 90 0.90 -8.30 16.23
N VAL A 91 -0.31 -8.70 15.82
CA VAL A 91 -1.43 -7.77 15.57
C VAL A 91 -1.83 -7.03 16.83
N GLY A 92 -1.95 -7.72 17.97
CA GLY A 92 -2.26 -7.12 19.26
C GLY A 92 -1.19 -6.10 19.67
N ALA A 93 0.09 -6.48 19.55
CA ALA A 93 1.22 -5.60 19.85
C ALA A 93 1.19 -4.32 18.99
N PHE A 94 0.98 -4.44 17.68
CA PHE A 94 0.92 -3.28 16.78
C PHE A 94 -0.33 -2.43 17.02
N THR A 95 -1.45 -3.03 17.40
CA THR A 95 -2.69 -2.30 17.73
C THR A 95 -2.47 -1.43 18.97
N VAL A 96 -1.88 -2.00 20.02
CA VAL A 96 -1.55 -1.27 21.25
C VAL A 96 -0.50 -0.20 20.98
N GLY A 97 0.58 -0.53 20.27
CA GLY A 97 1.65 0.42 19.94
C GLY A 97 1.15 1.61 19.12
N ASN A 98 0.26 1.38 18.15
CA ASN A 98 -0.39 2.44 17.39
C ASN A 98 -1.29 3.32 18.28
N ALA A 99 -2.08 2.72 19.17
CA ALA A 99 -2.94 3.44 20.10
C ALA A 99 -2.15 4.32 21.09
N LEU A 100 -0.94 3.89 21.46
CA LEU A 100 0.00 4.67 22.28
C LEU A 100 0.77 5.74 21.48
N GLY A 101 0.55 5.84 20.17
CA GLY A 101 1.16 6.88 19.32
C GLY A 101 2.62 6.62 18.95
N LEU A 102 3.08 5.37 18.97
CA LEU A 102 4.44 5.05 18.54
C LEU A 102 4.62 5.42 17.05
N PRO A 103 5.62 6.27 16.69
CA PRO A 103 5.69 6.91 15.38
C PRO A 103 5.98 5.96 14.22
N PHE A 104 6.40 4.73 14.50
CA PHE A 104 6.77 3.73 13.49
C PHE A 104 5.75 2.58 13.41
N VAL A 105 4.72 2.58 14.25
CA VAL A 105 3.75 1.48 14.40
C VAL A 105 2.40 1.90 13.83
N ASP A 106 2.09 1.36 12.65
CA ASP A 106 0.79 1.54 12.02
C ASP A 106 -0.20 0.46 12.45
N ARG A 107 -1.47 0.82 12.55
CA ARG A 107 -2.51 -0.13 12.95
C ARG A 107 -2.65 -1.28 11.94
N PRO A 108 -2.68 -2.54 12.40
CA PRO A 108 -2.91 -3.69 11.53
C PRO A 108 -4.23 -3.59 10.77
N VAL A 109 -4.22 -4.12 9.54
CA VAL A 109 -5.35 -4.05 8.62
C VAL A 109 -5.88 -5.44 8.36
N GLN A 110 -7.21 -5.61 8.44
CA GLN A 110 -7.82 -6.89 8.10
C GLN A 110 -7.76 -7.10 6.57
N VAL A 111 -7.53 -8.33 6.10
CA VAL A 111 -7.50 -8.68 4.66
C VAL A 111 -8.74 -8.16 3.92
N SER A 112 -9.92 -8.25 4.56
CA SER A 112 -11.18 -7.74 4.02
C SER A 112 -11.17 -6.22 3.80
N THR A 113 -10.59 -5.46 4.73
CA THR A 113 -10.46 -4.00 4.63
C THR A 113 -9.50 -3.63 3.51
N LEU A 114 -8.35 -4.31 3.43
CA LEU A 114 -7.39 -4.13 2.35
C LEU A 114 -8.05 -4.38 0.98
N ALA A 115 -8.72 -5.52 0.81
CA ALA A 115 -9.40 -5.87 -0.44
C ALA A 115 -10.49 -4.86 -0.81
N LYS A 116 -11.36 -4.50 0.14
CA LYS A 116 -12.41 -3.50 -0.08
C LYS A 116 -11.84 -2.13 -0.45
N SER A 117 -10.73 -1.72 0.18
CA SER A 117 -10.09 -0.44 -0.17
C SER A 117 -9.54 -0.41 -1.59
N ILE A 118 -8.96 -1.53 -2.05
CA ILE A 118 -8.44 -1.64 -3.42
C ILE A 118 -9.59 -1.54 -4.42
N VAL A 119 -10.64 -2.34 -4.22
CA VAL A 119 -11.82 -2.34 -5.10
C VAL A 119 -12.50 -0.97 -5.10
N GLY A 120 -12.71 -0.38 -3.93
CA GLY A 120 -13.35 0.93 -3.80
C GLY A 120 -12.57 2.03 -4.50
N ALA A 121 -11.24 2.04 -4.34
CA ALA A 121 -10.41 3.02 -5.01
C ALA A 121 -10.35 2.81 -6.53
N ILE A 122 -10.43 1.56 -7.00
CA ILE A 122 -10.52 1.29 -8.44
C ILE A 122 -11.84 1.84 -9.00
N LEU A 123 -12.96 1.60 -8.31
CA LEU A 123 -14.30 1.99 -8.75
C LEU A 123 -14.57 3.50 -8.65
N ASP A 124 -13.98 4.20 -7.69
CA ASP A 124 -14.11 5.65 -7.57
C ASP A 124 -12.99 6.38 -8.35
N PRO A 125 -13.30 7.08 -9.46
CA PRO A 125 -12.28 7.79 -10.25
C PRO A 125 -11.60 8.93 -9.50
N LYS A 126 -12.16 9.40 -8.37
CA LYS A 126 -11.57 10.45 -7.53
C LYS A 126 -10.47 9.93 -6.61
N GLU A 127 -10.40 8.62 -6.38
CA GLU A 127 -9.42 8.03 -5.49
C GLU A 127 -8.09 7.81 -6.20
N SER A 128 -7.02 8.42 -5.68
CA SER A 128 -5.67 8.19 -6.20
C SER A 128 -4.62 8.54 -5.16
N GLY A 129 -3.42 8.03 -5.36
CA GLY A 129 -2.26 8.28 -4.51
C GLY A 129 -2.06 7.19 -3.47
N ILE A 130 -1.54 7.59 -2.32
CA ILE A 130 -1.07 6.69 -1.27
C ILE A 130 -2.08 6.67 -0.12
N PHE A 131 -2.51 5.47 0.25
CA PHE A 131 -3.44 5.19 1.34
C PHE A 131 -2.69 4.52 2.50
N ASP A 132 -2.66 5.17 3.65
CA ASP A 132 -2.33 4.53 4.92
C ASP A 132 -3.55 3.74 5.46
N PHE A 133 -3.44 3.19 6.67
CA PHE A 133 -4.54 2.44 7.28
C PHE A 133 -5.84 3.25 7.40
N ARG A 134 -5.76 4.58 7.61
CA ARG A 134 -6.95 5.43 7.71
C ARG A 134 -7.59 5.63 6.35
N GLY A 135 -6.77 5.85 5.31
CA GLY A 135 -7.22 5.93 3.93
C GLY A 135 -7.91 4.65 3.48
N MET A 136 -7.30 3.49 3.77
CA MET A 136 -7.89 2.19 3.45
C MET A 136 -9.24 1.98 4.13
N GLU A 137 -9.38 2.31 5.41
CA GLU A 137 -10.66 2.18 6.11
C GLU A 137 -11.74 3.14 5.58
N ARG A 138 -11.35 4.37 5.22
CA ARG A 138 -12.27 5.34 4.63
C ARG A 138 -12.84 4.80 3.32
N VAL A 139 -11.99 4.33 2.43
CA VAL A 139 -12.40 3.78 1.12
C VAL A 139 -13.17 2.47 1.29
N ALA A 140 -12.71 1.58 2.16
CA ALA A 140 -13.36 0.29 2.40
C ALA A 140 -14.79 0.43 2.95
N LYS A 141 -15.08 1.47 3.73
CA LYS A 141 -16.43 1.78 4.23
C LYS A 141 -17.40 2.22 3.14
N ALA A 142 -16.90 2.77 2.04
CA ALA A 142 -17.73 3.14 0.89
C ALA A 142 -18.16 1.92 0.07
N VAL A 143 -17.43 0.80 0.17
CA VAL A 143 -17.71 -0.46 -0.54
C VAL A 143 -18.60 -1.34 0.32
N GLY A 144 -19.90 -1.36 0.02
CA GLY A 144 -20.91 -2.19 0.72
C GLY A 144 -22.01 -1.41 1.43
N LYS A 145 -22.11 -0.10 1.18
CA LYS A 145 -23.41 0.59 1.16
C LYS A 145 -24.00 0.46 -0.24
#